data_AF-A0A3R9SGJ2-F1
#
_entry.id   AF-A0A3R9SGJ2-F1
#
_cell.length_a   1.000
_cell.length_b   1.000
_cell.length_c   1.000
_cell.angle_alpha   90.00
_cell.angle_beta   90.00
_cell.angle_gamma   90.00
#
_symmetry.space_group_name_H-M   'P 1'
#
loop_
_entity.id
_entity.type
_entity.pdbx_description
1 polymer ?
#
loop_
_entity_poly.entity_id
_entity_poly.type
_entity_poly.pdbx_seq_one_letter_code
_entity_poly.pdbx_strand_id
1 'polypeptide(L)'
;MKKVYVNIGISLFTVGLSVPVFAGVTFGDPKTELGAVTVSGTLRANYQDKDYGESASDQKIKFDAAILNVAYESPDWFGKVQYRCYQYDKFCDFSTLVQAYAGYRLNANDNIT
;
A
#
# COMPACT_ATOMS: atom_id res chain seq x y z
N MET A 1 -19.14 -33.04 -8.89
CA MET A 1 -18.27 -31.96 -9.40
C MET A 1 -18.52 -30.62 -8.69
N LYS A 2 -19.73 -30.03 -8.70
CA LYS A 2 -20.03 -28.74 -8.03
C LYS A 2 -19.64 -28.64 -6.55
N LYS A 3 -19.86 -29.69 -5.73
CA LYS A 3 -19.56 -29.69 -4.28
C LYS A 3 -18.05 -29.64 -3.96
N VAL A 4 -17.22 -30.21 -4.83
CA VAL A 4 -15.75 -30.23 -4.66
C VAL A 4 -15.18 -28.84 -4.92
N TYR A 5 -15.65 -28.15 -5.96
CA TYR A 5 -15.22 -26.77 -6.25
C TYR A 5 -15.64 -25.77 -5.16
N VAL A 6 -16.83 -25.96 -4.57
CA VAL A 6 -17.29 -25.13 -3.44
C VAL A 6 -16.40 -25.36 -2.21
N ASN A 7 -16.09 -26.61 -1.87
CA ASN A 7 -15.21 -26.90 -0.74
C ASN A 7 -13.79 -26.37 -0.95
N ILE A 8 -13.24 -26.47 -2.17
CA ILE A 8 -11.93 -25.89 -2.50
C ILE A 8 -11.95 -24.37 -2.37
N GLY A 9 -13.00 -23.70 -2.89
CA GLY A 9 -13.13 -22.25 -2.79
C GLY A 9 -13.22 -21.75 -1.35
N ILE A 10 -13.99 -22.44 -0.50
CA ILE A 10 -14.11 -22.11 0.93
C ILE A 10 -12.76 -22.30 1.64
N SER A 11 -12.05 -23.40 1.37
CA SER A 11 -10.74 -23.68 1.96
C SER A 11 -9.67 -22.66 1.54
N LEU A 12 -9.69 -22.20 0.29
CA LEU A 12 -8.75 -21.18 -0.19
C LEU A 12 -9.02 -19.82 0.47
N PHE A 13 -10.30 -19.50 0.67
CA PHE A 13 -10.73 -18.28 1.35
C PHE A 13 -10.33 -18.27 2.83
N THR A 14 -10.51 -19.38 3.55
CA THR A 14 -10.13 -19.47 4.97
C THR A 14 -8.61 -19.42 5.18
N VAL A 15 -7.82 -19.99 4.28
CA VAL A 15 -6.35 -19.85 4.29
C VAL A 15 -5.92 -18.42 3.96
N GLY A 16 -6.61 -17.75 3.03
CA GLY A 16 -6.34 -16.35 2.70
C GLY A 16 -6.54 -15.38 3.87
N LEU A 17 -7.48 -15.68 4.78
CA LEU A 17 -7.75 -14.86 5.96
C LEU A 17 -6.81 -15.11 7.13
N SER A 18 -6.12 -16.27 7.17
CA SER A 18 -5.24 -16.63 8.29
C SER A 18 -3.79 -16.16 8.11
N VAL A 19 -3.44 -15.63 6.93
CA VAL A 19 -2.10 -15.07 6.69
C VAL A 19 -2.02 -13.70 7.34
N PRO A 20 -1.03 -13.42 8.21
CA PRO A 20 -0.82 -12.08 8.70
C PRO A 20 -0.54 -11.15 7.51
N VAL A 21 -1.42 -10.18 7.30
CA VAL A 21 -1.17 -9.08 6.37
C VAL A 21 -0.11 -8.18 7.01
N PHE A 22 1.14 -8.34 6.57
CA PHE A 22 2.22 -7.46 6.98
C PHE A 22 1.94 -6.05 6.45
N ALA A 23 1.65 -5.12 7.36
CA ALA A 23 1.44 -3.71 7.04
C ALA A 23 2.72 -3.02 6.49
N GLY A 24 3.88 -3.66 6.67
CA GLY A 24 5.19 -3.23 6.19
C GLY A 24 6.31 -4.05 6.84
N VAL A 25 7.52 -3.94 6.31
CA VAL A 25 8.74 -4.49 6.91
C VAL A 25 9.54 -3.33 7.50
N THR A 26 9.86 -3.42 8.79
CA THR A 26 10.64 -2.41 9.50
C THR A 26 12.04 -2.94 9.81
N PHE A 27 13.05 -2.15 9.49
CA PHE A 27 14.45 -2.41 9.76
C PHE A 27 14.97 -1.36 10.75
N GLY A 28 15.52 -1.80 11.88
CA GLY A 28 16.01 -0.91 12.95
C GLY A 28 15.02 -0.71 14.09
N ASP A 29 15.27 0.30 14.93
CA ASP A 29 14.43 0.66 16.07
C ASP A 29 14.21 2.19 16.09
N PRO A 30 12.94 2.67 15.98
CA PRO A 30 12.62 4.09 15.92
C PRO A 30 12.95 4.86 17.21
N LYS A 31 13.29 4.16 18.30
CA LYS A 31 13.70 4.78 19.58
C LYS A 31 15.19 5.06 19.66
N THR A 32 15.99 4.61 18.69
CA THR A 32 17.45 4.80 18.66
C THR A 32 17.83 5.99 17.79
N GLU A 33 19.01 6.58 18.01
CA GLU A 33 19.53 7.65 17.13
C GLU A 33 19.63 7.22 15.66
N LEU A 34 20.00 5.95 15.39
CA LEU A 34 20.03 5.41 14.03
C LEU A 34 18.62 5.30 13.42
N GLY A 35 17.59 5.14 14.26
CA GLY A 35 16.20 5.07 13.87
C GLY A 35 15.81 3.74 13.21
N ALA A 36 14.67 3.77 12.51
CA ALA A 36 14.13 2.66 11.76
C ALA A 36 13.61 3.11 10.39
N VAL A 37 13.73 2.22 9.41
CA VAL A 37 13.13 2.36 8.08
C VAL A 37 12.01 1.35 7.92
N THR A 38 10.81 1.82 7.60
CA THR A 38 9.67 0.96 7.25
C THR A 38 9.39 1.03 5.76
N VAL A 39 9.40 -0.12 5.09
CA VAL A 39 8.99 -0.27 3.69
C VAL A 39 7.64 -0.98 3.64
N SER A 40 6.66 -0.40 2.96
CA SER A 40 5.35 -1.04 2.78
C SER A 40 4.80 -0.86 1.37
N GLY A 41 3.97 -1.81 0.97
CA GLY A 41 3.36 -1.85 -0.35
C GLY A 41 1.86 -2.10 -0.28
N THR A 42 1.12 -1.61 -1.27
CA THR A 42 -0.30 -1.92 -1.44
C THR A 42 -0.62 -2.05 -2.92
N LEU A 43 -1.32 -3.13 -3.29
CA LEU A 43 -1.93 -3.26 -4.61
C LEU A 43 -3.43 -2.99 -4.47
N ARG A 44 -3.94 -2.02 -5.23
CA ARG A 44 -5.36 -1.68 -5.25
C ARG A 44 -5.99 -2.29 -6.49
N ALA A 45 -7.00 -3.13 -6.25
CA ALA A 45 -7.84 -3.72 -7.28
C ALA A 45 -9.24 -3.12 -7.19
N ASN A 46 -9.84 -2.82 -8.33
CA ASN A 46 -11.22 -2.40 -8.43
C ASN A 46 -12.01 -3.34 -9.35
N TYR A 47 -13.26 -3.56 -8.99
CA TYR A 47 -14.28 -4.14 -9.84
C TYR A 47 -15.28 -3.03 -10.16
N GLN A 48 -15.52 -2.81 -11.44
CA GLN A 48 -16.49 -1.85 -11.93
C GLN A 48 -17.54 -2.59 -12.74
N ASP A 49 -18.80 -2.39 -12.39
CA ASP A 49 -19.97 -2.79 -13.16
C ASP A 49 -20.73 -1.51 -13.51
N LYS A 50 -20.80 -1.20 -14.80
CA LYS A 50 -21.48 0.00 -15.31
C LYS A 50 -22.58 -0.43 -16.25
N ASP A 51 -23.81 -0.11 -15.87
CA ASP A 51 -25.02 -0.28 -16.67
C ASP A 51 -25.42 1.08 -17.25
N TYR A 52 -25.48 1.16 -18.57
CA TYR A 52 -25.82 2.38 -19.32
C TYR A 52 -27.25 2.34 -19.89
N GLY A 53 -28.08 1.34 -19.52
CA GLY A 53 -29.45 1.20 -20.02
C GLY A 53 -29.56 0.68 -21.46
N GLU A 54 -28.46 0.24 -22.06
CA GLU A 54 -28.38 -0.45 -23.35
C GLU A 54 -27.59 -1.76 -23.20
N SER A 55 -27.55 -2.62 -24.24
CA SER A 55 -26.76 -3.87 -24.24
C SER A 55 -25.23 -3.68 -24.25
N ALA A 56 -24.73 -2.60 -23.65
CA ALA A 56 -23.33 -2.31 -23.44
C ALA A 56 -23.02 -2.36 -21.93
N SER A 57 -23.00 -3.56 -21.36
CA SER A 57 -22.47 -3.79 -20.01
C SER A 57 -20.94 -3.73 -20.05
N ASP A 58 -20.33 -2.84 -19.27
CA ASP A 58 -18.86 -2.75 -19.15
C ASP A 58 -18.42 -3.24 -17.76
N GLN A 59 -18.14 -4.53 -17.67
CA GLN A 59 -17.63 -5.19 -16.46
C GLN A 59 -16.11 -5.31 -16.54
N LYS A 60 -15.39 -4.63 -15.64
CA LYS A 60 -13.92 -4.60 -15.63
C LYS A 60 -13.37 -4.85 -14.24
N ILE A 61 -12.49 -5.84 -14.13
CA ILE A 61 -11.57 -6.00 -13.00
C ILE A 61 -10.24 -5.37 -13.40
N LYS A 62 -9.69 -4.50 -12.56
CA LYS A 62 -8.41 -3.84 -12.84
C LYS A 62 -7.62 -3.59 -11.56
N PHE A 63 -6.29 -3.75 -11.65
CA PHE A 63 -5.38 -3.24 -10.62
C PHE A 63 -5.09 -1.80 -10.96
N ASP A 64 -5.75 -0.85 -10.32
CA ASP A 64 -5.68 0.55 -10.73
C ASP A 64 -4.47 1.29 -10.13
N ALA A 65 -3.88 0.77 -9.04
CA ALA A 65 -2.65 1.32 -8.48
C ALA A 65 -1.78 0.30 -7.72
N ALA A 66 -0.47 0.45 -7.86
CA ALA A 66 0.54 -0.07 -6.94
C ALA A 66 1.14 1.09 -6.14
N ILE A 67 1.12 0.99 -4.82
CA ILE A 67 1.59 2.03 -3.89
C ILE A 67 2.80 1.47 -3.15
N LEU A 68 3.90 2.22 -3.16
CA LEU A 68 5.10 1.94 -2.38
C LEU A 68 5.30 3.08 -1.38
N ASN A 69 5.50 2.75 -0.11
CA ASN A 69 5.86 3.69 0.94
C ASN A 69 7.22 3.32 1.53
N VAL A 70 8.04 4.34 1.76
CA VAL A 70 9.24 4.24 2.58
C VAL A 70 9.14 5.32 3.64
N ALA A 71 9.21 4.95 4.90
CA ALA A 71 9.20 5.87 6.03
C ALA A 71 10.48 5.69 6.86
N TYR A 72 10.98 6.79 7.40
CA TYR A 72 12.07 6.81 8.37
C TYR A 72 11.58 7.46 9.65
N GLU A 73 11.92 6.87 10.78
CA GLU A 73 11.58 7.36 12.12
C GLU A 73 12.76 7.20 13.06
N SER A 74 13.17 8.26 13.75
CA SER A 74 14.05 8.28 14.91
C SER A 74 13.48 9.25 15.96
N PRO A 75 14.05 9.36 17.17
CA PRO A 75 13.57 10.31 18.18
C PRO A 75 13.50 11.75 17.65
N ASP A 76 14.48 12.13 16.84
CA ASP A 76 14.64 13.50 16.38
C ASP A 76 14.20 13.70 14.93
N TRP A 77 14.43 12.72 14.07
CA TRP A 77 14.17 12.86 12.63
C TRP A 77 13.03 11.96 12.20
N PHE A 78 12.26 12.44 11.22
CA PHE A 78 11.26 11.61 10.56
C PHE A 78 11.12 12.01 9.11
N GLY A 79 10.68 11.08 8.28
CA GLY A 79 10.44 11.36 6.88
C GLY A 79 9.65 10.27 6.21
N LYS A 80 9.01 10.61 5.09
CA LYS A 80 8.23 9.65 4.34
C LYS A 80 8.22 9.99 2.87
N VAL A 81 8.34 8.95 2.07
CA VAL A 81 8.20 8.96 0.61
C VAL A 81 7.10 7.98 0.22
N GLN A 82 6.17 8.43 -0.62
CA GLN A 82 5.19 7.56 -1.27
C GLN A 82 5.32 7.71 -2.78
N TYR A 83 5.57 6.58 -3.44
CA TYR A 83 5.54 6.48 -4.88
C TYR A 83 4.34 5.64 -5.29
N ARG A 84 3.66 6.04 -6.36
CA ARG A 84 2.51 5.31 -6.87
C ARG A 84 2.63 5.12 -8.37
N CYS A 85 2.40 3.89 -8.80
CA CYS A 85 2.18 3.55 -10.19
C CYS A 85 0.71 3.27 -10.40
N TYR A 86 0.12 3.86 -11.41
CA TYR A 86 -1.23 3.59 -11.85
C TYR A 86 -1.20 2.71 -13.09
N GLN A 87 -2.31 2.01 -13.32
CA GLN A 87 -2.59 1.39 -14.60
C GLN A 87 -3.79 2.14 -15.15
N TYR A 88 -3.69 2.77 -16.31
CA TYR A 88 -4.82 3.25 -17.09
C TYR A 88 -5.17 2.24 -18.17
N ASP A 89 -4.21 1.94 -19.03
CA ASP A 89 -4.25 0.93 -20.09
C ASP A 89 -3.18 -0.15 -19.86
N LYS A 90 -1.95 0.23 -19.51
CA LYS A 90 -0.83 -0.68 -19.21
C LYS A 90 -0.34 -0.48 -17.78
N PHE A 91 0.16 -1.55 -17.16
CA PHE A 91 0.68 -1.46 -15.80
C PHE A 91 1.81 -0.41 -15.73
N CYS A 92 1.71 0.55 -14.80
CA CYS A 92 2.64 1.66 -14.62
C CYS A 92 2.74 2.64 -15.80
N ASP A 93 1.67 2.85 -16.57
CA ASP A 93 1.66 3.87 -17.64
C ASP A 93 1.62 5.31 -17.14
N PHE A 94 1.19 5.52 -15.90
CA PHE A 94 1.38 6.75 -15.15
C PHE A 94 1.97 6.45 -13.79
N SER A 95 2.98 7.22 -13.39
CA SER A 95 3.56 7.11 -12.06
C SER A 95 3.92 8.47 -11.50
N THR A 96 3.85 8.60 -10.18
CA THR A 96 4.08 9.87 -9.53
C THR A 96 4.59 9.70 -8.11
N LEU A 97 5.39 10.68 -7.69
CA LEU A 97 5.75 10.90 -6.30
C LEU A 97 4.58 11.62 -5.62
N VAL A 98 3.81 10.89 -4.81
CA VAL A 98 2.60 11.42 -4.16
C VAL A 98 2.96 12.29 -2.96
N GLN A 99 3.99 11.91 -2.23
CA GLN A 99 4.52 12.70 -1.11
C GLN A 99 6.00 12.40 -0.92
N ALA A 100 6.75 13.43 -0.56
CA ALA A 100 8.11 13.33 -0.06
C ALA A 100 8.31 14.46 0.95
N TYR A 101 8.57 14.11 2.20
CA TYR A 101 8.89 15.08 3.25
C TYR A 101 9.86 14.49 4.25
N ALA A 102 10.57 15.38 4.93
CA ALA A 102 11.37 15.11 6.11
C ALA A 102 11.13 16.23 7.13
N GLY A 103 11.30 15.91 8.40
CA GLY A 103 11.10 16.82 9.51
C GLY A 103 11.99 16.48 10.69
N TYR A 104 12.17 17.48 11.56
CA TYR A 104 12.91 17.38 12.80
C TYR A 104 11.97 17.66 13.98
N ARG A 105 12.07 16.88 15.05
CA ARG A 105 11.31 17.04 16.29
C ARG A 105 12.14 17.88 17.26
N LEU A 106 11.68 19.10 17.46
CA LEU A 106 12.28 20.00 18.42
C LEU A 106 12.08 19.46 19.84
N ASN A 107 13.15 19.49 20.61
CA ASN A 107 13.19 19.13 22.02
C ASN A 107 13.54 20.37 22.87
N ALA A 108 13.39 20.26 24.19
CA ALA A 108 13.58 21.38 25.11
C ALA A 108 15.03 21.92 25.19
N ASN A 109 16.00 21.16 24.69
CA ASN A 109 17.41 21.57 24.65
C ASN A 109 17.78 22.24 23.31
N ASP A 110 16.88 22.24 22.33
CA ASP A 110 17.14 22.84 21.02
C ASP A 110 17.01 24.35 21.11
N ASN A 111 18.08 25.05 20.70
CA ASN A 111 18.10 26.49 20.64
C ASN A 111 17.83 26.94 19.20
N ILE A 112 16.58 27.29 18.91
CA ILE A 112 16.21 27.94 17.64
C ILE A 112 16.38 29.44 17.85
N THR A 113 17.38 30.01 17.18
CA THR A 113 17.65 31.46 17.19
C THR A 113 17.48 32.05 15.81
#